data_AF-A0A4Y4D9K3-F1
#
_entry.id   AF-A0A4Y4D9K3-F1
#
_cell.length_a   1.000
_cell.length_b   1.000
_cell.length_c   1.000
_cell.angle_alpha   90.00
_cell.angle_beta   90.00
_cell.angle_gamma   90.00
#
_symmetry.space_group_name_H-M   'P 1'
#
loop_
_entity.id
_entity.type
_entity.pdbx_description
1 polymer ?
#
loop_
_entity_poly.entity_id
_entity_poly.type
_entity_poly.pdbx_seq_one_letter_code
_entity_poly.pdbx_strand_id
1 'polypeptide(L)' 'MLVRSGELRAIQVGGRGQWRVEHAELEAYIQRCYEETAALIAREEGSTS' A
#
# COMPACT_ATOMS: atom_id res chain seq x y z
N MET A 1 1.33 9.67 7.09
CA MET A 1 1.73 8.36 7.66
C MET A 1 0.71 7.34 7.20
N LEU A 2 1.10 6.34 6.40
CA LEU A 2 0.20 5.39 5.72
C LEU A 2 -0.84 4.72 6.64
N VAL A 3 -0.43 4.43 7.87
CA VAL A 3 -1.32 3.87 8.90
C VAL A 3 -2.39 4.88 9.36
N ARG A 4 -2.04 6.17 9.45
CA ARG A 4 -2.99 7.22 9.84
C ARG A 4 -3.92 7.63 8.70
N SER A 5 -3.46 7.51 7.45
CA SER A 5 -4.33 7.69 6.27
C SER A 5 -5.23 6.48 6.02
N GLY A 6 -4.94 5.33 6.64
CA GLY A 6 -5.70 4.09 6.49
C GLY A 6 -5.31 3.26 5.26
N GLU A 7 -4.33 3.72 4.48
CA GLU A 7 -3.82 3.02 3.29
C GLU A 7 -3.05 1.75 3.63
N LEU A 8 -2.40 1.72 4.81
CA LEU A 8 -1.76 0.54 5.35
C LEU A 8 -2.48 0.09 6.61
N ARG A 9 -3.07 -1.12 6.56
CA ARG A 9 -3.73 -1.73 7.72
C ARG A 9 -2.70 -1.99 8.82
N ALA A 10 -3.04 -1.51 10.02
CA ALA A 10 -2.27 -1.72 11.22
C ALA A 10 -3.19 -1.72 12.42
N ILE A 11 -2.73 -2.34 13.50
CA ILE A 11 -3.38 -2.27 14.80
C ILE A 11 -2.54 -1.43 15.75
N GLN A 12 -3.19 -0.71 16.67
CA GLN A 12 -2.49 -0.06 17.76
C GLN A 12 -2.26 -1.08 18.87
N VAL A 13 -1.01 -1.23 19.33
CA VAL A 13 -0.66 -2.18 20.38
C VAL A 13 -0.11 -1.44 21.60
N GLY A 14 -0.81 -1.59 22.72
CA GLY A 14 -0.47 -0.97 24.00
C GLY A 14 -0.80 0.53 24.09
N GLY A 15 -0.49 1.13 25.23
CA GLY A 15 -0.89 2.50 25.56
C GLY A 15 0.02 3.64 25.07
N ARG A 16 0.97 3.39 24.17
CA ARG A 16 1.99 4.38 23.75
C ARG A 16 2.02 4.69 22.25
N GLY A 17 0.89 4.56 21.55
CA GLY A 17 0.79 4.94 20.14
C GLY A 17 1.69 4.13 19.19
N GLN A 18 2.09 2.92 19.61
CA GLN A 18 2.81 1.99 18.75
C GLN A 18 1.82 1.30 17.82
N TRP A 19 2.14 1.29 16.53
CA TRP A 19 1.36 0.63 15.50
C TRP A 19 2.09 -0.63 15.05
N ARG A 20 1.37 -1.74 14.93
CA ARG A 20 1.88 -2.99 14.37
C ARG A 20 1.21 -3.26 13.05
N VAL A 21 2.04 -3.55 12.07
CA VAL A 21 1.64 -3.99 10.74
C VAL A 21 2.03 -5.45 10.64
N GLU A 22 1.08 -6.30 10.25
CA GLU A 22 1.38 -7.70 9.94
C GLU A 22 2.16 -7.77 8.62
N HIS A 23 3.09 -8.70 8.52
CA HIS A 23 3.93 -8.82 7.32
C HIS A 23 3.09 -9.01 6.06
N ALA A 24 2.06 -9.86 6.11
CA ALA A 24 1.14 -10.08 5.00
C ALA A 24 0.40 -8.81 4.56
N GLU A 25 0.07 -7.89 5.48
CA GLU A 25 -0.60 -6.62 5.14
C GLU A 25 0.37 -5.65 4.44
N LEU A 26 1.63 -5.64 4.86
CA LEU A 26 2.67 -4.88 4.19
C LEU A 26 2.92 -5.41 2.77
N GLU A 27 3.06 -6.72 2.62
CA GLU A 27 3.24 -7.35 1.30
C GLU A 27 2.04 -7.07 0.39
N ALA A 28 0.81 -7.18 0.92
CA ALA A 28 -0.40 -6.86 0.15
C ALA A 28 -0.45 -5.39 -0.26
N TYR A 29 0.02 -4.46 0.59
CA TYR A 29 0.12 -3.04 0.23
C TYR A 29 1.12 -2.83 -0.91
N ILE A 30 2.31 -3.42 -0.81
CA ILE A 30 3.35 -3.34 -1.84
C ILE A 30 2.83 -3.89 -3.18
N GLN A 31 2.15 -5.05 -3.14
CA GLN A 31 1.56 -5.68 -4.32
C GLN A 31 0.55 -4.76 -5.02
N ARG A 32 -0.35 -4.10 -4.27
CA ARG A 32 -1.28 -3.11 -4.85
C ARG A 32 -0.55 -1.95 -5.52
N CYS A 33 0.51 -1.42 -4.90
CA CYS A 33 1.31 -0.34 -5.50
C CYS A 33 1.99 -0.78 -6.80
N TYR A 34 2.48 -2.03 -6.88
CA TYR A 34 3.02 -2.57 -8.13
C TYR A 34 1.95 -2.70 -9.21
N GLU A 35 0.77 -3.21 -8.86
CA GLU A 35 -0.36 -3.34 -9.79
C GLU A 35 -0.83 -1.99 -10.34
N GLU A 36 -0.96 -0.98 -9.47
CA GLU A 36 -1.31 0.39 -9.85
C GLU A 36 -0.27 0.98 -10.81
N THR A 37 1.02 0.77 -10.52
CA THR A 37 2.13 1.23 -11.36
C THR A 37 2.12 0.54 -12.72
N ALA A 38 1.94 -0.78 -12.74
CA ALA A 38 1.86 -1.55 -13.98
C ALA A 38 0.66 -1.11 -14.84
N ALA A 39 -0.49 -0.84 -14.20
CA ALA A 39 -1.67 -0.33 -14.88
C ALA A 39 -1.45 1.08 -15.46
N LEU A 40 -0.68 1.94 -14.79
CA LEU A 40 -0.31 3.26 -15.30
C LEU A 40 0.55 3.14 -16.57
N ILE A 41 1.63 2.34 -16.50
CA ILE A 41 2.55 2.13 -17.62
C ILE A 41 1.80 1.58 -18.84
N ALA A 42 0.95 0.56 -18.65
CA ALA A 42 0.17 -0.02 -19.73
C ALA A 42 -0.77 0.99 -20.43
N ARG A 43 -1.30 1.97 -19.68
CA ARG A 43 -2.13 3.05 -20.24
C ARG A 43 -1.29 4.04 -21.06
N GLU A 44 -0.10 4.37 -20.60
CA GLU A 44 0.83 5.27 -21.30
C GLU A 44 1.31 4.66 -22.62
N GLU A 45 1.65 3.36 -22.61
CA GLU A 45 2.04 2.61 -23.81
C GLU A 45 0.90 2.55 -24.84
N GLY A 46 -0.33 2.31 -24.40
CA GLY A 46 -1.51 2.28 -25.26
C GLY A 46 -1.95 3.64 -25.80
N SER A 47 -1.55 4.74 -25.16
CA SER A 47 -1.86 6.11 -25.61
C SER A 47 -0.82 6.68 -26.57
N THR A 48 0.33 6.02 -26.72
CA THR A 48 1.44 6.43 -27.61
C THR A 48 1.37 5.72 -28.98
N SER A 49 0.34 4.90 -29.22
CA SER A 49 0.09 4.18 -30.48
C SER A 49 -1.08 4.77 -31.28
#